data_AF-A0A6P1AGP3-F1
#
_entry.id   AF-A0A6P1AGP3-F1
#
_cell.length_a   1.000
_cell.length_b   1.000
_cell.length_c   1.000
_cell.angle_alpha   90.00
_cell.angle_beta   90.00
_cell.angle_gamma   90.00
#
_symmetry.space_group_name_H-M   'P 1'
#
loop_
_entity.id
_entity.type
_entity.pdbx_description
1 polymer ?
#
loop_
_entity_poly.entity_id
_entity_poly.type
_entity_poly.pdbx_seq_one_letter_code
_entity_poly.pdbx_strand_id
1 'polypeptide(L)'
;MAIVETFHLQLGYTVFVGSIQSSNRIVKNTKAKIFIDGNFFQTIEISGEFLTNIKHPQGYRAISTTDKVDIDSVFVKQYFCELKEI
;
A
#
# COMPACT_ATOMS: atom_id res chain seq x y z
N MET A 1 -4.64 0.93 -5.44
CA MET A 1 -4.99 1.07 -4.02
C MET A 1 -4.85 2.54 -3.66
N ALA A 2 -5.89 3.15 -3.07
CA ALA A 2 -5.73 4.45 -2.43
C ALA A 2 -5.21 4.21 -1.00
N ILE A 3 -4.07 4.78 -0.65
CA ILE A 3 -3.39 4.56 0.63
C ILE A 3 -3.99 5.53 1.65
N VAL A 4 -4.44 5.01 2.78
CA VAL A 4 -5.03 5.80 3.88
C VAL A 4 -4.20 5.74 5.17
N GLU A 5 -3.32 4.75 5.29
CA GLU A 5 -2.40 4.63 6.41
C GLU A 5 -1.14 3.85 5.97
N THR A 6 -0.01 4.11 6.63
CA THR A 6 1.24 3.39 6.38
C THR A 6 2.00 3.11 7.67
N PHE A 7 2.67 1.96 7.73
CA PHE A 7 3.45 1.54 8.89
C PHE A 7 4.83 1.05 8.45
N HIS A 8 5.88 1.52 9.12
CA HIS A 8 7.22 0.96 8.99
C HIS A 8 7.47 0.00 10.14
N LEU A 9 7.63 -1.28 9.83
CA LEU A 9 7.88 -2.33 10.81
C LEU A 9 9.39 -2.50 11.03
N GLN A 10 9.78 -2.96 12.23
CA GLN A 10 11.18 -3.13 12.62
C GLN A 10 11.98 -4.08 11.70
N LEU A 11 11.31 -4.96 10.96
CA LEU A 11 11.91 -5.91 10.02
C LEU A 11 12.12 -5.33 8.60
N GLY A 12 11.98 -4.01 8.42
CA GLY A 12 12.17 -3.34 7.12
C GLY A 12 10.97 -3.40 6.19
N TYR A 13 9.82 -3.90 6.67
CA TYR A 13 8.58 -3.87 5.89
C TYR A 13 7.94 -2.49 5.98
N THR A 14 7.49 -1.98 4.84
CA THR A 14 6.50 -0.92 4.78
C THR A 14 5.15 -1.54 4.44
N VAL A 15 4.15 -1.28 5.27
CA VAL A 15 2.78 -1.77 5.11
C VAL A 15 1.87 -0.62 4.71
N PHE A 16 1.21 -0.74 3.56
CA PHE A 16 0.21 0.21 3.08
C PHE A 16 -1.18 -0.34 3.38
N VAL A 17 -2.03 0.50 3.97
CA VAL A 17 -3.44 0.19 4.21
C VAL A 17 -4.29 1.08 3.32
N GLY A 18 -5.32 0.50 2.73
CA GLY A 18 -6.11 1.23 1.74
C GLY A 18 -7.22 0.43 1.10
N SER A 19 -8.05 1.10 0.32
CA SER A 19 -9.06 0.45 -0.52
C SER A 19 -8.40 -0.08 -1.80
N ILE A 20 -8.65 -1.36 -2.11
CA ILE A 20 -8.21 -1.98 -3.36
C ILE A 20 -9.42 -2.06 -4.29
N GLN A 21 -9.36 -1.32 -5.40
CA GLN A 21 -10.36 -1.38 -6.47
C GLN A 21 -10.05 -2.54 -7.43
N SER A 22 -10.07 -3.78 -6.92
CA SER A 22 -9.88 -4.98 -7.74
C SER A 22 -10.87 -6.05 -7.30
N SER A 23 -11.39 -6.80 -8.27
CA SER A 23 -12.14 -8.04 -8.03
C SER A 23 -11.24 -9.17 -7.50
N ASN A 24 -9.91 -8.99 -7.55
CA ASN A 24 -8.95 -9.98 -7.06
C ASN A 24 -9.03 -10.11 -5.54
N ARG A 25 -9.34 -11.33 -5.10
CA ARG A 25 -9.42 -11.68 -3.67
C ARG A 25 -8.07 -11.61 -2.95
N ILE A 26 -6.97 -11.76 -3.69
CA ILE A 26 -5.60 -11.85 -3.15
C ILE A 26 -4.66 -11.03 -4.04
N VAL A 27 -3.83 -10.19 -3.42
CA VAL A 27 -2.70 -9.53 -4.09
C VAL A 27 -1.50 -10.47 -4.00
N LYS A 28 -1.01 -10.92 -5.16
CA LYS A 28 0.22 -11.72 -5.26
C LYS A 28 1.44 -10.80 -5.31
N ASN A 29 2.63 -11.40 -5.26
CA ASN A 29 3.87 -10.68 -5.47
C ASN A 29 3.83 -10.01 -6.86
N THR A 30 4.02 -8.69 -6.89
CA THR A 30 3.87 -7.91 -8.11
C THR A 30 4.64 -6.59 -8.00
N LYS A 31 4.89 -5.93 -9.12
CA LYS A 31 5.48 -4.59 -9.12
C LYS A 31 4.36 -3.56 -9.09
N ALA A 32 4.59 -2.47 -8.36
CA ALA A 32 3.64 -1.37 -8.29
C ALA A 32 4.36 -0.02 -8.35
N LYS A 33 3.68 0.99 -8.89
CA LYS A 33 4.11 2.39 -8.85
C LYS A 33 3.35 3.11 -7.75
N ILE A 34 4.08 3.89 -6.96
CA ILE A 34 3.54 4.85 -6.02
C ILE A 34 3.37 6.19 -6.74
N PHE A 35 2.21 6.81 -6.58
CA PHE A 35 1.96 8.19 -6.99
C PHE A 35 1.55 9.03 -5.79
N ILE A 36 1.97 10.31 -5.80
CA ILE A 36 1.62 11.32 -4.81
C ILE A 36 0.97 12.48 -5.57
N ASP A 37 -0.29 12.76 -5.27
CA ASP A 37 -1.13 13.74 -5.98
C ASP A 37 -1.09 13.54 -7.51
N GLY A 38 -1.07 12.29 -7.95
CA GLY A 38 -1.01 11.90 -9.36
C GLY A 38 0.39 11.97 -10.00
N ASN A 39 1.41 12.44 -9.28
CA ASN A 39 2.80 12.45 -9.76
C ASN A 39 3.50 11.14 -9.39
N PHE A 40 4.25 10.56 -10.33
CA PHE A 40 5.03 9.36 -10.07
C PHE A 40 6.11 9.63 -9.03
N PHE A 41 6.18 8.77 -8.01
CA PHE A 41 7.17 8.84 -6.94
C PHE A 41 8.24 7.75 -7.07
N GLN A 42 7.82 6.48 -7.05
CA GLN A 42 8.74 5.34 -7.03
C GLN A 42 8.07 4.07 -7.56
N THR A 43 8.86 3.12 -8.06
CA THR A 43 8.41 1.74 -8.30
C THR A 43 8.90 0.84 -7.17
N ILE A 44 8.01 -0.01 -6.65
CA ILE A 44 8.29 -0.96 -5.56
C ILE A 44 7.82 -2.37 -5.91
N GLU A 45 8.39 -3.36 -5.22
CA GLU A 45 7.93 -4.74 -5.23
C GLU A 45 6.99 -5.01 -4.05
N ILE A 46 5.73 -5.33 -4.36
CA ILE A 46 4.75 -5.76 -3.38
C ILE A 46 5.00 -7.24 -3.07
N SER A 47 5.24 -7.54 -1.79
CA SER A 47 5.45 -8.92 -1.29
C SER A 47 4.13 -9.68 -1.07
N GLY A 48 2.99 -9.03 -1.30
CA GLY A 48 1.65 -9.61 -1.17
C GLY A 48 0.76 -8.87 -0.17
N GLU A 49 -0.42 -9.45 0.07
CA GLU A 49 -1.36 -8.96 1.08
C GLU A 49 -1.06 -9.54 2.48
N PHE A 50 -1.09 -8.69 3.49
CA PHE A 50 -1.30 -9.12 4.87
C PHE A 50 -2.78 -9.47 5.04
N LEU A 51 -3.11 -10.75 4.85
CA LEU A 51 -4.46 -11.26 5.09
C LEU A 51 -4.80 -11.09 6.57
N THR A 52 -5.68 -10.13 6.86
CA THR A 52 -6.30 -10.02 8.18
C THR A 52 -7.47 -10.99 8.24
N ASN A 53 -7.68 -11.62 9.40
CA ASN A 53 -8.81 -12.55 9.61
C ASN A 53 -10.19 -11.85 9.57
N ILE A 54 -10.22 -10.52 9.43
CA ILE A 54 -11.39 -9.67 9.56
C ILE A 54 -11.37 -8.60 8.46
N LYS A 55 -12.44 -8.50 7.67
CA LYS A 55 -12.60 -7.41 6.70
C LYS A 55 -12.87 -6.10 7.45
N HIS A 56 -12.09 -5.05 7.15
CA HIS A 56 -12.37 -3.71 7.65
C HIS A 56 -13.76 -3.24 7.17
N PRO A 57 -14.56 -2.48 7.96
CA PRO A 57 -15.89 -2.03 7.54
C PRO A 57 -15.90 -1.25 6.21
N GLN A 58 -14.80 -0.55 5.92
CA GLN A 58 -14.62 0.21 4.67
C GLN A 58 -13.96 -0.61 3.55
N GLY A 59 -13.77 -1.91 3.74
CA GLY A 59 -13.13 -2.80 2.77
C GLY A 59 -11.62 -2.59 2.61
N TYR A 60 -10.97 -1.96 3.59
CA TYR A 60 -9.53 -1.74 3.56
C TYR A 60 -8.76 -3.05 3.70
N ARG A 61 -7.65 -3.10 2.98
CA ARG A 61 -6.72 -4.22 2.94
C ARG A 61 -5.31 -3.68 3.22
N ALA A 62 -4.43 -4.57 3.67
CA ALA A 62 -3.04 -4.25 3.93
C ALA A 62 -2.15 -4.99 2.93
N ILE A 63 -1.26 -4.27 2.26
CA ILE A 63 -0.23 -4.86 1.39
C ILE A 63 1.14 -4.37 1.87
N SER A 64 2.18 -5.15 1.62
CA SER A 64 3.51 -4.81 2.09
C SER A 64 4.57 -4.86 1.01
N THR A 65 5.65 -4.13 1.27
CA THR A 65 6.90 -4.19 0.53
C THR A 65 8.06 -4.23 1.52
N THR A 66 9.19 -4.80 1.10
CA THR A 66 10.49 -4.66 1.78
C THR A 66 11.34 -3.56 1.15
N ASP A 67 10.88 -2.94 0.06
CA ASP A 67 11.55 -1.80 -0.52
C ASP A 67 11.46 -0.61 0.43
N LYS A 68 12.54 0.16 0.49
CA LYS A 68 12.55 1.42 1.26
C LYS A 68 11.57 2.38 0.62
N VAL A 69 10.63 2.87 1.43
CA VAL A 69 9.65 3.89 1.05
C VAL A 69 9.65 4.94 2.13
N ASP A 70 10.06 6.16 1.78
CA ASP A 70 10.14 7.30 2.70
C ASP A 70 8.81 8.06 2.72
N ILE A 71 7.71 7.34 3.01
CA ILE A 71 6.35 7.90 3.14
C ILE A 71 5.78 7.38 4.44
N ASP A 72 5.47 8.29 5.38
CA ASP A 72 4.93 7.97 6.69
C ASP A 72 3.42 8.28 6.82
N SER A 73 2.86 7.95 8.00
CA SER A 73 1.44 8.13 8.32
C SER A 73 0.98 9.58 8.20
N VAL A 74 1.83 10.53 8.61
CA VAL A 74 1.51 11.96 8.57
C VAL A 74 1.44 12.42 7.12
N PHE A 75 2.39 11.97 6.30
CA PHE A 75 2.43 12.26 4.88
C PHE A 75 1.19 11.75 4.14
N VAL A 76 0.80 10.48 4.37
CA VAL A 76 -0.41 9.88 3.74
C VAL A 76 -1.69 10.63 4.12
N LYS A 77 -1.75 11.26 5.29
CA LYS A 77 -2.90 12.07 5.72
C LYS A 77 -2.94 13.47 5.09
N GLN A 78 -1.82 13.95 4.56
CA GLN A 78 -1.70 15.27 3.93
C GLN A 78 -1.84 15.23 2.42
N TYR A 79 -1.44 14.12 1.79
CA TYR A 79 -1.38 13.98 0.34
C TYR A 79 -2.21 12.80 -0.15
N PHE A 80 -2.67 12.86 -1.40
CA PHE A 80 -3.32 11.72 -2.01
C PHE A 80 -2.27 10.74 -2.51
N CYS A 81 -2.07 9.66 -1.77
CA CYS A 81 -1.14 8.59 -2.12
C CYS A 81 -1.87 7.40 -2.75
N GLU A 82 -1.40 6.92 -3.89
CA GLU A 82 -1.96 5.73 -4.54
C GLU A 82 -0.88 4.76 -5.02
N LEU A 83 -1.22 3.48 -5.00
CA LEU A 83 -0.44 2.36 -5.53
C LEU A 83 -1.13 1.76 -6.73
N LYS A 84 -0.42 1.64 -7.87
CA LYS A 84 -0.92 1.02 -9.10
C LYS A 84 -0.02 -0.13 -9.50
N GLU A 85 -0.60 -1.33 -9.60
CA GLU A 85 0.09 -2.51 -10.15
C GLU A 85 0.55 -2.24 -11.60
N ILE A 86 1.69 -2.82 -11.98
CA ILE A 86 2.28 -2.74 -13.34
C ILE A 86 2.04 -4.04 -14.09
#